data_AF-A0A843VII5-F1
#
_entry.id   AF-A0A843VII5-F1
#
_cell.length_a   1.000
_cell.length_b   1.000
_cell.length_c   1.000
_cell.angle_alpha   90.00
_cell.angle_beta   90.00
_cell.angle_gamma   90.00
#
_symmetry.space_group_name_H-M   'P 1'
#
loop_
_entity.id
_entity.type
_entity.pdbx_description
1 polymer ?
#
loop_
_entity_poly.entity_id
_entity_poly.type
_entity_poly.pdbx_seq_one_letter_code
_entity_poly.pdbx_strand_id
1 'polypeptide(L)' 'MQGLVQAMQTQAHTQATLQGQLEAQERSDVWWSSLLRTRFEDGAMDVGWDEFVRLFRAKFVPEHIQDKME' A
#
# COMPACT_ATOMS: atom_id res chain seq x y z
N MET A 1 -37.60 9.35 7.03
CA MET A 1 -36.45 9.38 7.97
C MET A 1 -35.47 8.22 7.74
N GLN A 2 -35.91 6.97 7.56
CA GLN A 2 -35.00 5.81 7.37
C GLN A 2 -34.06 5.90 6.14
N GLY A 3 -34.56 6.38 4.98
CA GLY A 3 -33.72 6.50 3.78
C GLY A 3 -32.58 7.53 3.91
N LEU A 4 -32.74 8.55 4.74
CA LEU A 4 -31.73 9.58 4.96
C LEU A 4 -30.59 9.05 5.85
N VAL A 5 -30.92 8.21 6.82
CA VAL A 5 -29.93 7.50 7.67
C VAL A 5 -29.12 6.50 6.83
N GLN A 6 -29.77 5.74 5.95
CA GLN A 6 -29.08 4.81 5.04
C GLN A 6 -28.15 5.55 4.05
N ALA A 7 -28.58 6.70 3.52
CA ALA A 7 -27.74 7.52 2.66
C ALA A 7 -26.49 8.02 3.40
N MET A 8 -26.64 8.50 4.64
CA MET A 8 -25.51 8.95 5.48
C MET A 8 -24.56 7.80 5.83
N GLN A 9 -25.08 6.61 6.15
CA GLN A 9 -24.25 5.42 6.43
C GLN A 9 -23.44 5.00 5.20
N THR A 10 -24.08 5.00 4.03
CA THR A 10 -23.42 4.68 2.76
C THR A 10 -22.32 5.70 2.45
N GLN A 11 -22.62 6.99 2.63
CA GLN A 11 -21.64 8.05 2.43
C GLN A 11 -20.44 7.93 3.38
N ALA A 12 -20.69 7.67 4.66
CA ALA A 12 -19.62 7.49 5.66
C ALA A 12 -18.73 6.28 5.33
N HIS A 13 -19.31 5.17 4.89
CA HIS A 13 -18.55 4.00 4.47
C HIS A 13 -17.67 4.30 3.25
N THR A 14 -18.24 4.92 2.22
CA THR A 14 -17.48 5.33 1.02
C THR A 14 -16.33 6.26 1.37
N GLN A 15 -16.56 7.23 2.27
CA GLN A 15 -15.50 8.13 2.73
C GLN A 15 -14.38 7.38 3.45
N ALA A 16 -14.73 6.46 4.36
CA ALA A 16 -13.75 5.65 5.07
C ALA A 16 -12.92 4.77 4.13
N THR A 17 -13.55 4.18 3.10
CA THR A 17 -12.83 3.41 2.07
C THR A 17 -11.86 4.29 1.28
N LEU A 18 -12.29 5.47 0.83
CA LEU A 18 -11.44 6.40 0.10
C LEU A 18 -10.25 6.89 0.94
N GLN A 19 -10.50 7.20 2.22
CA GLN A 19 -9.44 7.57 3.15
C GLN A 19 -8.43 6.44 3.33
N GLY A 20 -8.90 5.21 3.56
CA GLY A 20 -8.00 4.06 3.69
C GLY A 20 -7.17 3.79 2.42
N GLN A 21 -7.73 4.02 1.23
CA GLN A 21 -7.01 3.91 -0.04
C GLN A 21 -5.92 4.99 -0.19
N LEU A 22 -6.24 6.24 0.13
CA LEU A 22 -5.27 7.34 0.09
C LEU A 22 -4.13 7.13 1.08
N GLU A 23 -4.43 6.73 2.31
CA GLU A 23 -3.41 6.43 3.32
C GLU A 23 -2.51 5.27 2.89
N ALA A 24 -3.08 4.22 2.28
CA ALA A 24 -2.29 3.10 1.75
C ALA A 24 -1.36 3.54 0.61
N GLN A 25 -1.83 4.42 -0.27
CA GLN A 25 -1.03 5.00 -1.35
C GLN A 25 0.11 5.85 -0.80
N GLU A 26 -0.18 6.83 0.07
CA GLU A 26 0.83 7.71 0.67
C GLU A 26 1.92 6.92 1.41
N ARG A 27 1.52 5.90 2.18
CA ARG A 27 2.48 5.01 2.87
C ARG A 27 3.36 4.23 1.90
N SER A 28 2.81 3.82 0.76
CA SER A 28 3.57 3.09 -0.26
C SER A 28 4.58 4.01 -0.96
N ASP A 29 4.18 5.25 -1.27
CA ASP A 29 5.04 6.25 -1.91
C ASP A 29 6.21 6.67 -1.00
N VAL A 30 5.94 6.91 0.29
CA VAL A 30 6.97 7.24 1.29
C VAL A 30 7.93 6.08 1.50
N TRP A 31 7.43 4.84 1.55
CA TRP A 31 8.28 3.67 1.69
C TRP A 31 9.18 3.49 0.46
N TRP A 32 8.62 3.60 -0.75
CA TRP A 32 9.36 3.40 -1.98
C TRP A 32 10.47 4.43 -2.17
N SER A 33 10.16 5.71 -1.94
CA SER A 33 11.16 6.79 -2.00
C SER A 33 12.27 6.61 -0.96
N SER A 34 11.94 6.17 0.26
CA SER A 34 12.93 5.89 1.30
C SER A 34 13.85 4.73 0.93
N LEU A 35 13.28 3.64 0.40
CA LEU A 35 14.02 2.46 -0.03
C LEU A 35 15.00 2.79 -1.16
N LEU A 36 14.53 3.52 -2.18
CA LEU A 36 15.37 3.96 -3.29
C LEU A 36 16.51 4.84 -2.80
N ARG A 37 16.25 5.81 -1.91
CA ARG A 37 17.30 6.67 -1.35
C ARG A 37 18.39 5.85 -0.67
N THR A 38 18.03 4.90 0.20
CA THR A 38 19.01 4.04 0.87
C THR A 38 19.79 3.18 -0.12
N ARG A 39 19.13 2.60 -1.12
CA ARG A 39 19.82 1.76 -2.12
C ARG A 39 20.75 2.56 -3.03
N PHE A 40 20.37 3.78 -3.40
CA PHE A 40 21.26 4.68 -4.14
C PHE A 40 22.46 5.12 -3.29
N GLU A 41 22.27 5.36 -2.00
CA GLU A 41 23.36 5.63 -1.05
C GLU A 41 24.34 4.44 -0.96
N ASP A 42 23.83 3.21 -1.05
CA ASP A 42 24.62 1.97 -1.10
C ASP A 42 25.27 1.71 -2.48
N GLY A 43 25.07 2.59 -3.46
CA GLY A 43 25.65 2.51 -4.80
C GLY A 43 24.88 1.65 -5.80
N ALA A 44 23.67 1.18 -5.46
CA ALA A 44 22.79 0.51 -6.43
C ALA A 44 22.27 1.55 -7.43
N MET A 45 22.47 1.33 -8.73
CA MET A 45 22.02 2.26 -9.78
C MET A 45 20.57 2.03 -10.23
N ASP A 46 19.97 0.89 -9.90
CA ASP A 46 18.61 0.55 -10.26
C ASP A 46 18.05 -0.57 -9.34
N VAL A 47 16.74 -0.65 -9.21
CA VAL A 47 16.03 -1.76 -8.56
C VAL A 47 15.24 -2.49 -9.64
N GLY A 48 15.74 -3.66 -10.05
CA GLY A 48 15.06 -4.50 -11.02
C GLY A 48 13.67 -4.95 -10.54
N TRP A 49 12.78 -5.24 -11.49
CA TRP A 49 11.38 -5.59 -11.19
C TRP A 49 11.23 -6.75 -10.19
N ASP A 50 12.02 -7.81 -10.32
CA ASP A 50 11.95 -8.96 -9.42
C ASP A 50 12.38 -8.60 -7.98
N GLU A 51 13.37 -7.72 -7.85
CA GLU A 51 13.80 -7.21 -6.55
C GLU A 51 12.72 -6.31 -5.93
N PHE A 52 12.11 -5.44 -6.74
CA PHE A 52 10.96 -4.64 -6.31
C PHE A 52 9.84 -5.53 -5.77
N VAL A 53 9.41 -6.55 -6.54
CA VAL A 53 8.33 -7.46 -6.14
C VAL A 53 8.68 -8.17 -4.83
N ARG A 54 9.93 -8.64 -4.67
CA ARG A 54 10.40 -9.28 -3.44
C ARG A 54 10.31 -8.33 -2.23
N LEU A 55 10.80 -7.11 -2.36
CA LEU A 55 10.83 -6.11 -1.28
C LEU A 55 9.42 -5.61 -0.93
N PHE A 56 8.57 -5.43 -1.95
CA PHE A 56 7.18 -5.03 -1.77
C PHE A 56 6.37 -6.10 -1.02
N ARG A 57 6.48 -7.38 -1.44
CA ARG A 57 5.82 -8.50 -0.77
C ARG A 57 6.23 -8.58 0.70
N ALA A 58 7.52 -8.53 0.99
CA ALA A 58 8.03 -8.56 2.36
C ALA A 58 7.49 -7.43 3.25
N LYS A 59 7.19 -6.25 2.66
CA LYS A 59 6.72 -5.08 3.42
C LYS A 59 5.21 -5.03 3.61
N PHE A 60 4.43 -5.37 2.58
CA PHE A 60 2.99 -5.11 2.53
C PHE A 60 2.13 -6.36 2.54
N VAL A 61 2.71 -7.53 2.26
CA VAL A 61 1.98 -8.81 2.24
C VAL A 61 2.34 -9.60 3.49
N PRO A 62 1.36 -10.01 4.33
CA PRO A 62 1.63 -10.88 5.46
C PRO A 62 2.26 -12.22 5.04
N GLU A 63 3.20 -12.76 5.81
CA GLU A 63 3.93 -14.01 5.48
C GLU A 63 2.98 -15.16 5.11
N HIS A 64 1.92 -15.37 5.90
CA HIS A 64 0.92 -16.43 5.66
C HIS A 64 0.13 -16.31 4.33
N ILE A 65 0.22 -15.17 3.65
CA ILE A 65 -0.33 -14.95 2.30
C ILE A 65 0.75 -15.12 1.23
N GLN A 66 2.02 -14.82 1.54
CA GLN A 66 3.13 -14.98 0.61
C GLN A 66 3.32 -16.45 0.21
N ASP A 67 3.18 -17.38 1.16
CA ASP A 67 3.28 -18.84 0.93
C ASP A 67 2.24 -19.38 -0.07
N LYS A 68 1.21 -18.60 -0.38
CA LYS A 68 0.12 -18.97 -1.30
C LYS A 68 0.25 -18.34 -2.68
N MET A 69 1.32 -17.57 -2.93
CA MET A 69 1.57 -16.83 -4.17
C MET A 69 2.63 -17.50 -5.08
N GLU A 70 3.14 -18.68 -4.70
CA GLU A 70 3.95 -19.58 -5.55
C GLU A 70 3.05 -20.52 -6.38
#